data_AF-A0AA39X1L1-F1
#
_entry.id   AF-A0AA39X1L1-F1
#
_cell.length_a   1.000
_cell.length_b   1.000
_cell.length_c   1.000
_cell.angle_alpha   90.00
_cell.angle_beta   90.00
_cell.angle_gamma   90.00
#
_symmetry.space_group_name_H-M   'P 1'
#
loop_
_entity.id
_entity.type
_entity.pdbx_description
1 polymer ?
#
loop_
_entity_poly.entity_id
_entity_poly.type
_entity_poly.pdbx_seq_one_letter_code
_entity_poly.pdbx_strand_id
1 'polypeptide(L)'
;MADSNFPPILDPKPPEFNLPELDTSKMRIGNLLAQGKSARVYGVTIPDKHNEDGHTEDNDTYKPYVLKMLHNEEAFIREKAAYERMEEIPALLDGFVPRYYGTAQTPYSNIMHSIILSAHDSAHDSAHNEMKLENIISNITLETLHYVKKLLTQAIQKLHEAGIYHGKVTSKNIFISGQQGHELTLINFCDATLKKDVEDSDVEEMEDIDLSCVGEIFDEVIWAKAHEKVTNLLRDLRNGQQVQNPQYCLAKLLDMIGSPDLELVRSIVELYTVPDPVLALPVGKSLANRYKHRQAIEILKQSADTFEQLSPPSDQQTLEMVTVSEIKMAVARYTARISPGSKEENLKSTKSHYDEAIRFYLRSIPNANLADKTAMTLRRELAKYYSRFDFYKDAMDLCIQAMTDANNAGREVSLEAWRDYGELIEETKKTLSHLINDIKEDKLKGVERSWRPWADLPTFEEAYRRAVDAKELCNQQWDSHRMTKLAATLQVIPSTGQGMMSGLRKDSVIEDYL
;
A
#
# COMPACT_ATOMS: atom_id res chain seq x y z
N MET A 1 -51.15 -34.50 16.33
CA MET A 1 -50.75 -34.50 14.91
C MET A 1 -50.92 -33.07 14.45
N ALA A 2 -49.83 -32.30 14.43
CA ALA A 2 -49.86 -30.87 14.16
C ALA A 2 -49.27 -30.61 12.78
N ASP A 3 -50.01 -29.87 11.97
CA ASP A 3 -49.70 -29.44 10.61
C ASP A 3 -48.45 -28.56 10.57
N SER A 4 -47.49 -28.93 9.70
CA SER A 4 -46.31 -28.13 9.37
C SER A 4 -46.56 -27.32 8.10
N ASN A 5 -47.10 -26.11 8.26
CA ASN A 5 -47.09 -25.08 7.21
C ASN A 5 -45.87 -24.18 7.43
N PHE A 6 -44.75 -24.51 6.78
CA PHE A 6 -43.69 -23.54 6.51
C PHE A 6 -43.61 -23.34 4.98
N PRO A 7 -43.63 -22.09 4.48
CA PRO A 7 -43.42 -21.84 3.06
C PRO A 7 -41.98 -22.20 2.68
N PRO A 8 -41.73 -22.67 1.44
CA PRO A 8 -40.38 -22.91 0.97
C PRO A 8 -39.61 -21.59 1.00
N ILE A 9 -38.40 -21.63 1.56
CA ILE A 9 -37.44 -20.53 1.50
C ILE A 9 -37.09 -20.36 0.01
N LEU A 10 -37.65 -19.34 -0.62
CA LEU A 10 -37.23 -18.90 -1.94
C LEU A 10 -35.86 -18.25 -1.79
N ASP A 11 -34.85 -18.85 -2.40
CA ASP A 11 -33.56 -18.19 -2.57
C ASP A 11 -33.78 -16.80 -3.18
N PRO A 12 -33.14 -15.74 -2.65
CA PRO A 12 -33.27 -14.42 -3.24
C PRO A 12 -32.79 -14.48 -4.69
N LYS A 13 -33.68 -14.07 -5.60
CA LYS A 13 -33.40 -13.93 -7.01
C LYS A 13 -32.15 -13.04 -7.16
N PRO A 14 -31.11 -13.46 -7.92
CA PRO A 14 -29.95 -12.60 -8.14
C PRO A 14 -30.39 -11.25 -8.74
N PRO A 15 -29.70 -10.14 -8.43
CA PRO A 15 -30.04 -8.83 -8.97
C PRO A 15 -30.15 -8.91 -10.50
N GLU A 16 -31.26 -8.39 -11.05
CA GLU A 16 -31.44 -8.30 -12.49
C GLU A 16 -30.50 -7.21 -13.03
N PHE A 17 -29.45 -7.64 -13.72
CA PHE A 17 -28.51 -6.76 -14.41
C PHE A 17 -29.20 -6.10 -15.62
N ASN A 18 -29.41 -4.79 -15.57
CA ASN A 18 -29.92 -4.02 -16.71
C ASN A 18 -28.77 -3.70 -17.69
N LEU A 19 -28.30 -4.71 -18.44
CA LEU A 19 -27.40 -4.50 -19.57
C LEU A 19 -28.17 -3.89 -20.75
N PRO A 20 -27.55 -3.04 -21.60
CA PRO A 20 -28.17 -2.56 -22.83
C PRO A 20 -28.52 -3.74 -23.74
N GLU A 21 -29.77 -3.82 -24.21
CA GLU A 21 -30.23 -4.94 -25.02
C GLU A 21 -29.75 -4.82 -26.48
N LEU A 22 -28.57 -5.37 -26.77
CA LEU A 22 -27.98 -5.42 -28.12
C LEU A 22 -28.67 -6.46 -29.01
N ASP A 23 -29.05 -6.08 -30.24
CA ASP A 23 -29.53 -7.04 -31.25
C ASP A 23 -28.36 -7.74 -31.95
N THR A 24 -27.81 -8.75 -31.26
CA THR A 24 -26.67 -9.53 -31.75
C THR A 24 -26.98 -10.36 -33.00
N SER A 25 -28.26 -10.54 -33.37
CA SER A 25 -28.66 -11.24 -34.60
C SER A 25 -28.28 -10.48 -35.88
N LYS A 26 -28.16 -9.15 -35.79
CA LYS A 26 -27.73 -8.25 -36.86
C LYS A 26 -26.25 -7.85 -36.76
N MET A 27 -25.49 -8.47 -35.85
CA MET A 27 -24.07 -8.18 -35.66
C MET A 27 -23.26 -8.49 -36.91
N ARG A 28 -22.43 -7.54 -37.34
CA ARG A 28 -21.50 -7.71 -38.47
C ARG A 28 -20.09 -7.91 -37.92
N ILE A 29 -19.52 -9.10 -38.17
CA ILE A 29 -18.14 -9.39 -37.77
C ILE A 29 -17.18 -8.75 -38.76
N GLY A 30 -16.33 -7.86 -38.27
CA GLY A 30 -15.28 -7.17 -39.03
C GLY A 30 -13.93 -7.86 -38.90
N ASN A 31 -12.87 -7.04 -38.83
CA ASN A 31 -11.49 -7.53 -38.85
C ASN A 31 -11.10 -8.26 -37.55
N LEU A 32 -10.22 -9.25 -37.69
CA LEU A 32 -9.51 -9.85 -36.56
C LEU A 32 -8.55 -8.80 -35.98
N LEU A 33 -8.79 -8.40 -34.73
CA LEU A 33 -7.98 -7.41 -34.01
C LEU A 33 -6.82 -8.08 -33.28
N ALA A 34 -7.04 -9.25 -32.70
CA ALA A 34 -6.02 -10.00 -31.98
C ALA A 34 -6.33 -11.50 -31.93
N GLN A 35 -5.28 -12.31 -31.84
CA GLN A 35 -5.38 -13.75 -31.57
C GLN A 35 -4.38 -14.14 -30.48
N GLY A 36 -4.89 -14.68 -29.39
CA GLY A 36 -4.11 -15.19 -28.27
C GLY A 36 -4.31 -16.69 -28.05
N LYS A 37 -3.69 -17.22 -26.99
CA LYS A 37 -3.88 -18.62 -26.59
C LYS A 37 -5.29 -18.91 -26.08
N SER A 38 -5.94 -17.92 -25.47
CA SER A 38 -7.23 -18.08 -24.79
C SER A 38 -8.43 -17.60 -25.63
N ALA A 39 -8.21 -16.74 -26.63
CA ALA A 39 -9.30 -16.14 -27.41
C ALA A 39 -8.86 -15.58 -28.77
N ARG A 40 -9.85 -15.40 -29.65
CA ARG A 40 -9.79 -14.54 -30.84
C ARG A 40 -10.66 -13.32 -30.62
N VAL A 41 -10.16 -12.16 -31.02
CA VAL A 41 -10.81 -10.86 -30.80
C VAL A 41 -11.10 -10.23 -32.15
N TYR A 42 -12.36 -9.87 -32.40
CA TYR A 42 -12.82 -9.25 -33.64
C TYR A 42 -13.44 -7.89 -33.33
N GLY A 43 -13.26 -6.93 -34.23
CA GLY A 43 -14.08 -5.73 -34.26
C GLY A 43 -15.43 -6.12 -34.85
N VAL A 44 -16.52 -5.66 -34.24
CA VAL A 44 -17.87 -5.92 -34.73
C VAL A 44 -18.69 -4.64 -34.74
N THR A 45 -19.73 -4.60 -35.55
CA THR A 45 -20.70 -3.51 -35.50
C THR A 45 -22.11 -4.04 -35.26
N ILE A 46 -22.87 -3.34 -34.41
CA ILE A 46 -24.22 -3.72 -33.98
C ILE A 46 -25.14 -2.49 -34.12
N PRO A 47 -26.38 -2.63 -34.63
CA PRO A 47 -27.32 -1.51 -34.75
C PRO A 47 -27.61 -0.85 -33.40
N ASP A 48 -27.60 0.49 -33.37
CA ASP A 48 -27.99 1.29 -32.21
C ASP A 48 -29.51 1.43 -32.14
N LYS A 49 -30.14 0.86 -31.10
CA LYS A 49 -31.60 0.92 -30.92
C LYS A 49 -32.11 2.29 -30.43
N HIS A 50 -31.24 3.27 -30.16
CA HIS A 50 -31.63 4.53 -29.50
C HIS A 50 -32.10 5.68 -30.43
N ASN A 51 -32.32 5.45 -31.73
CA ASN A 51 -32.93 6.44 -32.63
C ASN A 51 -34.45 6.22 -32.80
N GLU A 52 -35.21 6.16 -31.70
CA GLU A 52 -36.69 6.07 -31.73
C GLU A 52 -37.39 7.45 -31.74
N ASP A 53 -36.70 8.54 -32.08
CA ASP A 53 -37.36 9.81 -32.38
C ASP A 53 -37.85 9.85 -33.83
N GLY A 54 -38.87 9.04 -34.11
CA GLY A 54 -40.06 9.41 -34.89
C GLY A 54 -39.97 9.91 -36.33
N HIS A 55 -38.81 10.09 -36.96
CA HIS A 55 -38.73 10.61 -38.33
C HIS A 55 -37.62 9.97 -39.20
N THR A 56 -38.12 9.20 -40.18
CA THR A 56 -37.56 8.93 -41.53
C THR A 56 -36.28 8.08 -41.69
N GLU A 57 -36.47 6.98 -42.43
CA GLU A 57 -35.49 6.24 -43.26
C GLU A 57 -34.31 5.54 -42.55
N ASP A 58 -34.46 4.23 -42.31
CA ASP A 58 -33.54 3.11 -42.62
C ASP A 58 -32.01 3.35 -42.68
N ASN A 59 -31.48 4.25 -41.86
CA ASN A 59 -30.06 4.33 -41.56
C ASN A 59 -29.85 3.71 -40.18
N ASP A 60 -29.90 2.37 -40.12
CA ASP A 60 -29.38 1.58 -39.00
C ASP A 60 -27.99 2.17 -38.64
N THR A 61 -27.92 2.95 -37.58
CA THR A 61 -26.65 3.58 -37.18
C THR A 61 -25.87 2.50 -36.44
N TYR A 62 -24.88 1.91 -37.10
CA TYR A 62 -24.09 0.83 -36.54
C TYR A 62 -23.03 1.38 -35.57
N LYS A 63 -23.05 0.94 -34.32
CA LYS A 63 -22.01 1.24 -33.33
C LYS A 63 -20.91 0.17 -33.31
N PRO A 64 -19.63 0.56 -33.13
CA PRO A 64 -18.52 -0.39 -33.03
C PRO A 64 -18.46 -1.03 -31.64
N TYR A 65 -18.15 -2.33 -31.61
CA TYR A 65 -17.91 -3.13 -30.40
C TYR A 65 -16.74 -4.09 -30.63
N VAL A 66 -16.31 -4.76 -29.56
CA VAL A 66 -15.33 -5.85 -29.61
C VAL A 66 -16.02 -7.16 -29.26
N LEU A 67 -15.89 -8.16 -30.14
CA LEU A 67 -16.32 -9.53 -29.90
C LEU A 67 -15.10 -10.38 -29.53
N LYS A 68 -15.08 -10.90 -28.31
CA LYS A 68 -14.05 -11.84 -27.86
C LYS A 68 -14.62 -13.25 -27.82
N MET A 69 -14.11 -14.12 -28.70
CA MET A 69 -14.45 -15.53 -28.79
C MET A 69 -13.42 -16.36 -28.03
N LEU A 70 -13.82 -16.97 -26.91
CA LEU A 70 -12.95 -17.74 -26.04
C LEU A 70 -12.82 -19.19 -26.48
N HIS A 71 -11.62 -19.75 -26.32
CA HIS A 71 -11.28 -21.12 -26.72
C HIS A 71 -11.61 -22.17 -25.66
N ASN A 72 -11.80 -21.76 -24.40
CA ASN A 72 -12.10 -22.63 -23.26
C ASN A 72 -13.30 -22.06 -22.48
N GLU A 73 -14.21 -22.94 -22.07
CA GLU A 73 -15.36 -22.65 -21.22
C GLU A 73 -14.95 -22.05 -19.87
N GLU A 74 -13.90 -22.57 -19.23
CA GLU A 74 -13.45 -22.04 -17.93
C GLU A 74 -13.00 -20.57 -18.03
N ALA A 75 -12.26 -20.22 -19.09
CA ALA A 75 -11.82 -18.85 -19.33
C ALA A 75 -13.02 -17.93 -19.59
N PHE A 76 -14.07 -18.45 -20.24
CA PHE A 76 -15.30 -17.71 -20.48
C PHE A 76 -16.06 -17.46 -19.18
N ILE A 77 -16.23 -18.49 -18.35
CA ILE A 77 -16.92 -18.38 -17.06
C ILE A 77 -16.21 -17.34 -16.18
N ARG A 78 -14.88 -17.42 -16.05
CA ARG A 78 -14.08 -16.47 -15.26
C ARG A 78 -14.19 -15.05 -15.78
N GLU A 79 -13.94 -14.84 -17.08
CA GLU A 79 -13.96 -13.49 -17.64
C GLU A 79 -15.34 -12.86 -17.61
N LYS A 80 -16.40 -13.63 -17.91
CA LYS A 80 -17.79 -13.18 -17.80
C LYS A 80 -18.11 -12.77 -16.37
N ALA A 81 -17.79 -13.61 -15.39
CA ALA A 81 -18.08 -13.33 -13.98
C ALA A 81 -17.31 -12.10 -13.46
N ALA A 82 -16.07 -11.91 -13.91
CA ALA A 82 -15.29 -10.72 -13.60
C ALA A 82 -15.96 -9.45 -14.14
N TYR A 83 -16.33 -9.43 -15.42
CA TYR A 83 -17.01 -8.27 -16.02
C TYR A 83 -18.39 -7.99 -15.40
N GLU A 84 -19.17 -9.03 -15.12
CA GLU A 84 -20.47 -8.87 -14.43
C GLU A 84 -20.29 -8.22 -13.04
N ARG A 85 -19.24 -8.61 -12.30
CA ARG A 85 -18.92 -7.98 -11.02
C ARG A 85 -18.44 -6.53 -11.17
N MET A 86 -17.69 -6.20 -12.22
CA MET A 86 -17.23 -4.83 -12.49
C MET A 86 -18.38 -3.88 -12.80
N GLU A 87 -19.42 -4.34 -13.50
CA GLU A 87 -20.61 -3.52 -13.83
C GLU A 87 -21.38 -3.06 -12.58
N GLU A 88 -21.22 -3.74 -11.43
CA GLU A 88 -21.81 -3.32 -10.15
C GLU A 88 -21.06 -2.14 -9.50
N ILE A 89 -19.93 -1.71 -10.08
CA ILE A 89 -18.99 -0.78 -9.44
C ILE A 89 -18.72 0.40 -10.37
N PRO A 90 -19.47 1.51 -10.23
CA PRO A 90 -19.37 2.67 -11.11
C PRO A 90 -17.93 3.20 -11.27
N ALA A 91 -17.13 3.18 -10.21
CA ALA A 91 -15.76 3.70 -10.18
C ALA A 91 -14.75 2.92 -11.06
N LEU A 92 -15.07 1.69 -11.48
CA LEU A 92 -14.28 0.92 -12.44
C LEU A 92 -14.68 1.23 -13.89
N LEU A 93 -15.94 1.60 -14.07
CA LEU A 93 -16.55 1.87 -15.38
C LEU A 93 -16.21 3.26 -15.95
N ASP A 94 -15.52 4.09 -15.16
CA ASP A 94 -14.96 5.40 -15.52
C ASP A 94 -13.60 5.27 -16.26
N GLY A 95 -13.43 4.25 -17.10
CA GLY A 95 -12.33 4.14 -18.07
C GLY A 95 -11.21 3.14 -17.77
N PHE A 96 -11.19 2.50 -16.59
CA PHE A 96 -10.15 1.54 -16.23
C PHE A 96 -10.30 0.17 -16.90
N VAL A 97 -11.53 -0.23 -17.23
CA VAL A 97 -11.84 -1.51 -17.88
C VAL A 97 -12.84 -1.30 -19.01
N PRO A 98 -12.87 -2.18 -20.03
CA PRO A 98 -13.90 -2.15 -21.06
C PRO A 98 -15.31 -2.32 -20.46
N ARG A 99 -16.30 -1.65 -21.04
CA ARG A 99 -17.71 -1.90 -20.71
C ARG A 99 -18.14 -3.26 -21.23
N TYR A 100 -18.89 -4.01 -20.43
CA TYR A 100 -19.44 -5.30 -20.83
C TYR A 100 -20.88 -5.16 -21.32
N TYR A 101 -21.19 -5.77 -22.47
CA TYR A 101 -22.51 -5.72 -23.10
C TYR A 101 -23.20 -7.08 -23.19
N GLY A 102 -22.66 -8.10 -22.51
CA GLY A 102 -23.24 -9.44 -22.51
C GLY A 102 -22.53 -10.42 -23.45
N THR A 103 -23.24 -11.50 -23.78
CA THR A 103 -22.73 -12.61 -24.60
C THR A 103 -23.36 -12.61 -25.99
N ALA A 104 -22.61 -13.02 -27.00
CA ALA A 104 -23.16 -13.24 -28.35
C ALA A 104 -23.30 -14.72 -28.68
N GLN A 105 -24.38 -15.08 -29.37
CA GLN A 105 -24.44 -16.34 -30.11
C GLN A 105 -23.89 -16.08 -31.51
N THR A 106 -22.90 -16.85 -31.94
CA THR A 106 -22.36 -16.73 -33.30
C THR A 106 -22.78 -17.95 -34.13
N PRO A 107 -23.02 -17.81 -35.44
CA PRO A 107 -23.46 -18.94 -36.27
C PRO A 107 -22.44 -20.09 -36.37
N TYR A 108 -21.23 -19.92 -35.80
CA TYR A 108 -20.18 -20.92 -35.72
C TYR A 108 -20.13 -21.64 -34.35
N SER A 109 -21.06 -21.35 -33.42
CA SER A 109 -20.89 -21.57 -31.97
C SER A 109 -21.56 -22.79 -31.33
N ASN A 110 -21.51 -23.97 -31.95
CA ASN A 110 -21.79 -25.17 -31.13
C ASN A 110 -20.66 -25.45 -30.10
N ILE A 111 -19.53 -24.71 -30.15
CA ILE A 111 -18.32 -25.00 -29.36
C ILE A 111 -17.67 -23.75 -28.71
N MET A 112 -17.96 -22.51 -29.16
CA MET A 112 -17.19 -21.32 -28.71
C MET A 112 -18.08 -20.30 -27.99
N HIS A 113 -17.76 -20.02 -26.73
CA HIS A 113 -18.41 -18.98 -25.93
C HIS A 113 -17.84 -17.60 -26.27
N SER A 114 -18.68 -16.56 -26.25
CA SER A 114 -18.24 -15.21 -26.61
C SER A 114 -18.86 -14.12 -25.75
N ILE A 115 -18.10 -13.04 -25.55
CA ILE A 115 -18.50 -11.82 -24.85
C ILE A 115 -18.37 -10.61 -25.77
N ILE A 116 -19.24 -9.62 -25.57
CA ILE A 116 -19.22 -8.33 -26.25
C ILE A 116 -18.73 -7.26 -25.27
N LEU A 117 -17.74 -6.50 -25.70
CA LEU A 117 -17.14 -5.39 -24.95
C LEU A 117 -17.25 -4.09 -25.75
N SER A 118 -17.14 -2.94 -25.08
CA SER A 118 -16.97 -1.65 -25.76
C SER A 118 -15.82 -1.73 -26.74
N ALA A 119 -16.00 -1.18 -27.94
CA ALA A 119 -14.85 -0.93 -28.79
C ALA A 119 -13.97 0.11 -28.12
N HIS A 120 -12.67 -0.17 -28.11
CA HIS A 120 -11.70 0.89 -27.93
C HIS A 120 -11.62 1.66 -29.26
N ASP A 121 -11.51 2.99 -29.19
CA ASP A 121 -11.70 3.99 -30.26
C ASP A 121 -10.63 3.93 -31.37
N SER A 122 -10.33 2.74 -31.86
CA SER A 122 -9.37 2.48 -32.92
C SER A 122 -9.92 2.75 -34.32
N ALA A 123 -11.19 3.16 -34.47
CA ALA A 123 -11.86 3.13 -35.77
C ALA A 123 -12.63 4.39 -36.22
N HIS A 124 -12.90 5.40 -35.37
CA HIS A 124 -13.70 6.54 -35.82
C HIS A 124 -13.26 7.96 -35.47
N ASP A 125 -12.24 8.17 -34.62
CA ASP A 125 -11.68 9.50 -34.42
C ASP A 125 -10.16 9.50 -34.49
N SER A 126 -9.63 10.11 -35.55
CA SER A 126 -8.20 10.33 -35.80
C SER A 126 -7.51 11.28 -34.78
N ALA A 127 -8.05 11.40 -33.56
CA ALA A 127 -7.60 12.33 -32.53
C ALA A 127 -7.08 11.64 -31.26
N HIS A 128 -7.36 10.35 -31.04
CA HIS A 128 -6.90 9.62 -29.86
C HIS A 128 -6.03 8.41 -30.26
N ASN A 129 -4.71 8.62 -30.23
CA ASN A 129 -3.69 7.59 -30.48
C ASN A 129 -3.67 6.58 -29.32
N GLU A 130 -4.55 5.60 -29.34
CA GLU A 130 -4.51 4.46 -28.43
C GLU A 130 -3.36 3.51 -28.82
N MET A 131 -2.53 3.14 -27.85
CA MET A 131 -1.37 2.28 -28.07
C MET A 131 -1.24 1.25 -26.94
N LYS A 132 -0.94 0.01 -27.29
CA LYS A 132 -0.58 -1.02 -26.29
C LYS A 132 0.71 -0.64 -25.58
N LEU A 133 0.72 -0.74 -24.26
CA LEU A 133 1.88 -0.40 -23.44
C LEU A 133 3.15 -1.15 -23.89
N GLU A 134 3.04 -2.44 -24.25
CA GLU A 134 4.18 -3.24 -24.74
C GLU A 134 4.95 -2.59 -25.90
N ASN A 135 4.27 -1.82 -26.75
CA ASN A 135 4.87 -1.23 -27.95
C ASN A 135 5.53 0.13 -27.67
N ILE A 136 5.16 0.79 -26.58
CA ILE A 136 5.55 2.18 -26.31
C ILE A 136 6.34 2.37 -25.02
N ILE A 137 6.36 1.38 -24.12
CA ILE A 137 6.93 1.49 -22.77
C ILE A 137 8.37 2.02 -22.77
N SER A 138 9.19 1.59 -23.73
CA SER A 138 10.59 2.03 -23.85
C SER A 138 10.72 3.48 -24.35
N ASN A 139 9.73 4.00 -25.08
CA ASN A 139 9.82 5.28 -25.80
C ASN A 139 9.09 6.43 -25.09
N ILE A 140 8.16 6.13 -24.17
CA ILE A 140 7.49 7.16 -23.38
C ILE A 140 8.43 7.80 -22.34
N THR A 141 8.06 9.00 -21.89
CA THR A 141 8.86 9.76 -20.91
C THR A 141 8.82 9.09 -19.54
N LEU A 142 9.82 9.37 -18.70
CA LEU A 142 9.86 8.89 -17.32
C LEU A 142 8.64 9.39 -16.52
N GLU A 143 8.23 10.63 -16.75
CA GLU A 143 7.07 11.25 -16.12
C GLU A 143 5.77 10.51 -16.48
N THR A 144 5.58 10.20 -17.77
CA THR A 144 4.43 9.42 -18.24
C THR A 144 4.47 8.00 -17.68
N LEU A 145 5.63 7.32 -17.69
CA LEU A 145 5.76 5.96 -17.11
C LEU A 145 5.34 5.91 -15.65
N HIS A 146 5.83 6.86 -14.85
CA HIS A 146 5.51 6.93 -13.44
C HIS A 146 4.01 7.22 -13.21
N TYR A 147 3.43 8.08 -14.05
CA TYR A 147 2.00 8.39 -14.00
C TYR A 147 1.14 7.17 -14.37
N VAL A 148 1.47 6.49 -15.46
CA VAL A 148 0.78 5.26 -15.91
C VAL A 148 0.90 4.15 -14.87
N LYS A 149 2.08 3.94 -14.27
CA LYS A 149 2.26 2.98 -13.17
C LYS A 149 1.29 3.30 -12.03
N LYS A 150 1.20 4.56 -11.61
CA LYS A 150 0.28 5.01 -10.56
C LYS A 150 -1.18 4.74 -10.92
N LEU A 151 -1.60 5.07 -12.14
CA LEU A 151 -2.96 4.79 -12.61
C LEU A 151 -3.29 3.30 -12.61
N LEU A 152 -2.36 2.45 -13.07
CA LEU A 152 -2.56 1.01 -13.07
C LEU A 152 -2.66 0.45 -11.64
N THR A 153 -1.79 0.90 -10.72
CA THR A 153 -1.89 0.51 -9.31
C THR A 153 -3.24 0.90 -8.71
N GLN A 154 -3.75 2.09 -9.02
CA GLN A 154 -5.08 2.52 -8.57
C GLN A 154 -6.21 1.68 -9.18
N ALA A 155 -6.11 1.34 -10.46
CA ALA A 155 -7.07 0.46 -11.13
C ALA A 155 -7.14 -0.92 -10.46
N ILE A 156 -5.97 -1.49 -10.16
CA ILE A 156 -5.85 -2.79 -9.49
C ILE A 156 -6.39 -2.73 -8.06
N GLN A 157 -6.07 -1.69 -7.29
CA GLN A 157 -6.63 -1.51 -5.95
C GLN A 157 -8.16 -1.46 -5.96
N LYS A 158 -8.76 -0.75 -6.93
CA LYS A 158 -10.23 -0.74 -7.09
C LYS A 158 -10.79 -2.11 -7.47
N LEU A 159 -10.06 -2.91 -8.24
CA LEU A 159 -10.44 -4.30 -8.54
C LEU A 159 -10.35 -5.18 -7.28
N HIS A 160 -9.32 -5.02 -6.45
CA HIS A 160 -9.19 -5.75 -5.19
C HIS A 160 -10.29 -5.38 -4.20
N GLU A 161 -10.63 -4.09 -4.06
CA GLU A 161 -11.79 -3.61 -3.30
C GLU A 161 -13.12 -4.19 -3.83
N ALA A 162 -13.21 -4.43 -5.13
CA ALA A 162 -14.34 -5.11 -5.76
C ALA A 162 -14.41 -6.62 -5.47
N GLY A 163 -13.34 -7.21 -4.94
CA GLY A 163 -13.15 -8.65 -4.83
C GLY A 163 -12.84 -9.31 -6.17
N ILE A 164 -12.09 -8.64 -7.03
CA ILE A 164 -11.64 -9.14 -8.35
C ILE A 164 -10.12 -9.10 -8.39
N TYR A 165 -9.50 -10.25 -8.61
CA TYR A 165 -8.07 -10.39 -8.84
C TYR A 165 -7.86 -10.66 -10.34
N HIS A 166 -6.99 -9.89 -11.00
CA HIS A 166 -6.82 -10.00 -12.45
C HIS A 166 -6.05 -11.28 -12.82
N GLY A 167 -5.07 -11.67 -12.00
CA GLY A 167 -4.28 -12.90 -12.15
C GLY A 167 -3.29 -12.89 -13.32
N LYS A 168 -3.24 -11.80 -14.10
CA LYS A 168 -2.37 -11.68 -15.30
C LYS A 168 -2.19 -10.26 -15.80
N VAL A 169 -1.73 -9.39 -14.92
CA VAL A 169 -1.37 -8.02 -15.29
C VAL A 169 -0.10 -8.07 -16.15
N THR A 170 -0.18 -7.67 -17.41
CA THR A 170 0.97 -7.64 -18.34
C THR A 170 0.87 -6.43 -19.25
N SER A 171 2.01 -5.95 -19.78
CA SER A 171 2.05 -4.83 -20.74
C SER A 171 1.26 -5.07 -22.03
N LYS A 172 0.92 -6.33 -22.35
CA LYS A 172 0.08 -6.75 -23.48
C LYS A 172 -1.41 -6.50 -23.27
N ASN A 173 -1.80 -6.46 -22.00
CA ASN A 173 -3.17 -6.33 -21.55
C ASN A 173 -3.51 -4.88 -21.16
N ILE A 174 -2.64 -3.93 -21.47
CA ILE A 174 -2.79 -2.53 -21.09
C ILE A 174 -2.78 -1.68 -22.36
N PHE A 175 -3.86 -0.94 -22.55
CA PHE A 175 -3.94 0.14 -23.53
C PHE A 175 -3.77 1.48 -22.83
N ILE A 176 -3.13 2.41 -23.54
CA ILE A 176 -2.94 3.79 -23.10
C ILE A 176 -3.52 4.69 -24.18
N SER A 177 -4.39 5.61 -23.79
CA SER A 177 -5.06 6.59 -24.67
C SER A 177 -4.96 8.02 -24.13
N GLY A 178 -5.51 8.97 -24.90
CA GLY A 178 -5.49 10.40 -24.58
C GLY A 178 -4.18 11.11 -24.91
N GLN A 179 -4.22 12.44 -24.98
CA GLN A 179 -3.00 13.25 -25.17
C GLN A 179 -2.06 13.00 -23.97
N GLN A 180 -0.83 12.53 -24.24
CA GLN A 180 0.20 12.21 -23.22
C GLN A 180 -0.02 10.94 -22.37
N GLY A 181 -1.00 10.09 -22.71
CA GLY A 181 -1.21 8.81 -22.02
C GLY A 181 -1.87 8.94 -20.65
N HIS A 182 -2.87 9.82 -20.54
CA HIS A 182 -3.59 10.07 -19.29
C HIS A 182 -4.71 9.05 -19.01
N GLU A 183 -5.05 8.24 -20.00
CA GLU A 183 -6.07 7.20 -19.87
C GLU A 183 -5.41 5.83 -19.99
N LEU A 184 -5.84 4.91 -19.13
CA LEU A 184 -5.37 3.53 -19.09
C LEU A 184 -6.57 2.60 -19.08
N THR A 185 -6.55 1.61 -19.96
CA THR A 185 -7.54 0.53 -19.94
C THR A 185 -6.86 -0.83 -19.80
N LEU A 186 -7.23 -1.55 -18.74
CA LEU A 186 -6.81 -2.90 -18.43
C LEU A 186 -7.82 -3.89 -19.04
N ILE A 187 -7.33 -4.83 -19.84
CA ILE A 187 -8.13 -5.78 -20.58
C ILE A 187 -7.76 -7.22 -20.24
N ASN A 188 -8.58 -8.17 -20.71
CA ASN A 188 -8.28 -9.60 -20.73
C ASN A 188 -8.27 -10.26 -19.33
N PHE A 189 -9.48 -10.50 -18.81
CA PHE A 189 -9.74 -11.10 -17.50
C PHE A 189 -9.99 -12.63 -17.57
N CYS A 190 -9.45 -13.32 -18.59
CA CYS A 190 -9.58 -14.78 -18.73
C CYS A 190 -9.00 -15.58 -17.54
N ASP A 191 -8.05 -14.98 -16.83
CA ASP A 191 -7.34 -15.57 -15.71
C ASP A 191 -7.76 -14.93 -14.37
N ALA A 192 -8.85 -14.15 -14.38
CA ALA A 192 -9.34 -13.47 -13.20
C ALA A 192 -10.02 -14.41 -12.20
N THR A 193 -9.91 -14.09 -10.93
CA THR A 193 -10.51 -14.82 -9.81
C THR A 193 -11.34 -13.86 -8.96
N LEU A 194 -12.50 -14.31 -8.48
CA LEU A 194 -13.35 -13.51 -7.59
C LEU A 194 -13.08 -13.89 -6.13
N LYS A 195 -13.19 -12.93 -5.21
CA LYS A 195 -12.98 -13.14 -3.77
C LYS A 195 -13.80 -14.29 -3.19
N LYS A 196 -15.02 -14.50 -3.67
CA LYS A 196 -15.87 -15.63 -3.24
C LYS A 196 -15.29 -17.01 -3.56
N ASP A 197 -14.33 -17.08 -4.48
CA ASP A 197 -13.68 -18.30 -4.95
C ASP A 197 -12.25 -18.45 -4.38
N VAL A 198 -11.86 -17.61 -3.40
CA VAL A 198 -10.54 -17.58 -2.74
C VAL A 198 -10.73 -17.76 -1.24
N GLU A 199 -9.86 -18.53 -0.60
CA GLU A 199 -9.84 -18.64 0.87
C GLU A 199 -9.32 -17.34 1.49
N ASP A 200 -9.88 -16.90 2.63
CA ASP A 200 -9.49 -15.63 3.26
C ASP A 200 -7.99 -15.53 3.58
N SER A 201 -7.31 -16.67 3.79
CA SER A 201 -5.85 -16.73 4.00
C SER A 201 -5.03 -16.37 2.77
N ASP A 202 -5.60 -16.53 1.57
CA ASP A 202 -4.90 -16.42 0.29
C ASP A 202 -5.19 -15.08 -0.41
N VAL A 203 -6.10 -14.27 0.16
CA VAL A 203 -6.47 -12.95 -0.37
C VAL A 203 -5.25 -12.04 -0.51
N GLU A 204 -4.41 -11.96 0.53
CA GLU A 204 -3.20 -11.12 0.52
C GLU A 204 -2.23 -11.57 -0.59
N GLU A 205 -2.08 -12.89 -0.80
CA GLU A 205 -1.24 -13.43 -1.87
C GLU A 205 -1.77 -13.04 -3.25
N MET A 206 -3.08 -13.10 -3.47
CA MET A 206 -3.69 -12.70 -4.74
C MET A 206 -3.52 -11.21 -5.04
N GLU A 207 -3.63 -10.36 -4.01
CA GLU A 207 -3.37 -8.92 -4.14
C GLU A 207 -1.90 -8.65 -4.48
N ASP A 208 -0.98 -9.33 -3.79
CA ASP A 208 0.45 -9.23 -3.99
C ASP A 208 0.90 -9.67 -5.38
N ILE A 209 0.30 -10.74 -5.95
CA ILE A 209 0.61 -11.22 -7.30
C ILE A 209 0.33 -10.13 -8.35
N ASP A 210 -0.87 -9.52 -8.31
CA ASP A 210 -1.25 -8.48 -9.28
C ASP A 210 -0.36 -7.23 -9.14
N LEU A 211 -0.08 -6.80 -7.91
CA LEU A 211 0.77 -5.63 -7.63
C LEU A 211 2.24 -5.89 -7.99
N SER A 212 2.75 -7.10 -7.76
CA SER A 212 4.10 -7.51 -8.19
C SER A 212 4.24 -7.44 -9.71
N CYS A 213 3.23 -7.90 -10.45
CA CYS A 213 3.22 -7.80 -11.91
C CYS A 213 3.28 -6.35 -12.41
N VAL A 214 2.69 -5.38 -11.69
CA VAL A 214 2.87 -3.94 -12.01
C VAL A 214 4.34 -3.55 -11.87
N GLY A 215 5.01 -3.98 -10.79
CA GLY A 215 6.44 -3.76 -10.58
C GLY A 215 7.26 -4.29 -11.75
N GLU A 216 7.04 -5.55 -12.15
CA GLU A 216 7.75 -6.20 -13.26
C GLU A 216 7.62 -5.45 -14.60
N ILE A 217 6.47 -4.82 -14.88
CA ILE A 217 6.26 -4.06 -16.11
C ILE A 217 7.09 -2.76 -16.11
N PHE A 218 7.13 -2.04 -15.00
CA PHE A 218 7.60 -0.65 -15.00
C PHE A 218 8.97 -0.44 -14.37
N ASP A 219 9.36 -1.22 -13.36
CA ASP A 219 10.46 -0.86 -12.46
C ASP A 219 11.82 -0.82 -13.16
N GLU A 220 12.11 -1.79 -14.04
CA GLU A 220 13.36 -1.81 -14.80
C GLU A 220 13.48 -0.60 -15.75
N VAL A 221 12.39 -0.26 -16.45
CA VAL A 221 12.36 0.84 -17.42
C VAL A 221 12.43 2.19 -16.73
N ILE A 222 11.69 2.36 -15.62
CA ILE A 222 11.72 3.56 -14.78
C ILE A 222 13.12 3.73 -14.19
N TRP A 223 13.69 2.66 -13.63
CA TRP A 223 15.02 2.68 -13.05
C TRP A 223 16.07 3.12 -14.08
N ALA A 224 16.08 2.52 -15.27
CA ALA A 224 17.05 2.84 -16.33
C ALA A 224 16.94 4.30 -16.78
N LYS A 225 15.72 4.79 -17.04
CA LYS A 225 15.48 6.19 -17.46
C LYS A 225 15.80 7.18 -16.35
N ALA A 226 15.50 6.84 -15.09
CA ALA A 226 15.82 7.69 -13.95
C ALA A 226 17.34 7.76 -13.74
N HIS A 227 18.05 6.63 -13.84
CA HIS A 227 19.52 6.57 -13.75
C HIS A 227 20.20 7.40 -14.84
N GLU A 228 19.73 7.28 -16.09
CA GLU A 228 20.20 8.10 -17.20
C GLU A 228 19.96 9.60 -16.93
N LYS A 229 18.76 9.98 -16.50
CA LYS A 229 18.42 11.37 -16.18
C LYS A 229 19.26 11.93 -15.03
N VAL A 230 19.51 11.18 -13.96
CA VAL A 230 20.40 11.62 -12.87
C VAL A 230 21.81 11.81 -13.39
N THR A 231 22.32 10.86 -14.17
CA THR A 231 23.68 10.93 -14.73
C THR A 231 23.86 12.15 -15.63
N ASN A 232 22.89 12.42 -16.50
CA ASN A 232 22.88 13.62 -17.34
C ASN A 232 22.79 14.89 -16.50
N LEU A 233 21.89 14.95 -15.51
CA LEU A 233 21.74 16.10 -14.62
C LEU A 233 23.02 16.41 -13.85
N LEU A 234 23.69 15.39 -13.30
CA LEU A 234 24.97 15.56 -12.59
C LEU A 234 26.08 16.06 -13.53
N ARG A 235 26.12 15.57 -14.78
CA ARG A 235 27.06 16.06 -15.79
C ARG A 235 26.80 17.53 -16.12
N ASP A 236 25.55 17.91 -16.34
CA ASP A 236 25.16 19.26 -16.71
C ASP A 236 25.50 20.26 -15.59
N LEU A 237 25.24 19.87 -14.33
CA LEU A 237 25.63 20.64 -13.14
C LEU A 237 27.16 20.79 -13.00
N ARG A 238 27.93 19.71 -13.24
CA ARG A 238 29.41 19.76 -13.24
C ARG A 238 29.96 20.67 -14.34
N ASN A 239 29.27 20.77 -15.46
CA ASN A 239 29.61 21.66 -16.57
C ASN A 239 29.13 23.11 -16.36
N GLY A 240 28.54 23.43 -15.20
CA GLY A 240 28.07 24.78 -14.87
C GLY A 240 26.79 25.20 -15.61
N GLN A 241 26.02 24.25 -16.16
CA GLN A 241 24.72 24.57 -16.75
C GLN A 241 23.72 24.95 -15.67
N GLN A 242 22.91 25.98 -15.92
CA GLN A 242 21.84 26.36 -15.02
C GLN A 242 20.66 25.40 -15.17
N VAL A 243 20.38 24.66 -14.11
CA VAL A 243 19.20 23.80 -13.99
C VAL A 243 18.30 24.38 -12.89
N GLN A 244 17.00 24.45 -13.15
CA GLN A 244 16.04 24.91 -12.16
C GLN A 244 15.84 23.84 -11.08
N ASN A 245 15.95 24.22 -9.80
CA ASN A 245 15.72 23.35 -8.64
C ASN A 245 16.43 21.98 -8.71
N PRO A 246 17.75 21.94 -8.91
CA PRO A 246 18.46 20.70 -9.22
C PRO A 246 18.41 19.68 -8.08
N GLN A 247 18.48 20.13 -6.82
CA GLN A 247 18.41 19.26 -5.65
C GLN A 247 17.04 18.55 -5.52
N TYR A 248 15.96 19.26 -5.84
CA TYR A 248 14.60 18.68 -5.89
C TYR A 248 14.48 17.64 -7.01
N CYS A 249 14.99 17.95 -8.21
CA CYS A 249 15.02 17.01 -9.33
C CYS A 249 15.82 15.75 -8.99
N LEU A 250 16.99 15.90 -8.38
CA LEU A 250 17.81 14.78 -7.91
C LEU A 250 17.06 13.95 -6.87
N ALA A 251 16.43 14.58 -5.88
CA ALA A 251 15.66 13.88 -4.85
C ALA A 251 14.56 12.99 -5.45
N LYS A 252 13.76 13.55 -6.38
CA LYS A 252 12.69 12.81 -7.08
C LYS A 252 13.23 11.64 -7.89
N LEU A 253 14.34 11.84 -8.60
CA LEU A 253 14.95 10.78 -9.40
C LEU A 253 15.57 9.68 -8.53
N LEU A 254 16.18 10.02 -7.39
CA LEU A 254 16.69 9.03 -6.45
C LEU A 254 15.59 8.15 -5.86
N ASP A 255 14.42 8.74 -5.57
CA ASP A 255 13.25 7.99 -5.11
C ASP A 255 12.77 6.99 -6.17
N MET A 256 12.73 7.39 -7.44
CA MET A 256 12.40 6.51 -8.57
C MET A 256 13.43 5.39 -8.78
N ILE A 257 14.71 5.64 -8.50
CA ILE A 257 15.77 4.62 -8.58
C ILE A 257 15.65 3.62 -7.41
N GLY A 258 15.19 4.07 -6.24
CA GLY A 258 14.98 3.27 -5.03
C GLY A 258 16.28 2.85 -4.32
N SER A 259 17.21 2.21 -5.05
CA SER A 259 18.51 1.74 -4.54
C SER A 259 19.65 2.19 -5.46
N PRO A 260 19.99 3.50 -5.48
CA PRO A 260 21.06 4.03 -6.32
C PRO A 260 22.41 3.41 -5.96
N ASP A 261 23.28 3.26 -6.96
CA ASP A 261 24.65 2.81 -6.76
C ASP A 261 25.47 3.79 -5.89
N LEU A 262 26.50 3.29 -5.23
CA LEU A 262 27.29 4.10 -4.30
C LEU A 262 28.06 5.21 -5.02
N GLU A 263 28.40 5.00 -6.30
CA GLU A 263 29.12 5.98 -7.12
C GLU A 263 28.22 7.16 -7.49
N LEU A 264 26.96 6.91 -7.78
CA LEU A 264 25.92 7.92 -8.00
C LEU A 264 25.70 8.75 -6.74
N VAL A 265 25.54 8.09 -5.59
CA VAL A 265 25.39 8.77 -4.29
C VAL A 265 26.64 9.59 -3.97
N ARG A 266 27.84 9.05 -4.19
CA ARG A 266 29.10 9.78 -3.99
C ARG A 266 29.19 11.01 -4.90
N SER A 267 28.80 10.87 -6.17
CA SER A 267 28.77 11.97 -7.14
C SER A 267 27.86 13.12 -6.70
N ILE A 268 26.74 12.82 -6.05
CA ILE A 268 25.83 13.83 -5.49
C ILE A 268 26.47 14.52 -4.28
N VAL A 269 27.06 13.76 -3.36
CA VAL A 269 27.71 14.31 -2.15
C VAL A 269 28.94 15.15 -2.50
N GLU A 270 29.67 14.81 -3.56
CA GLU A 270 30.78 15.60 -4.09
C GLU A 270 30.33 16.97 -4.62
N LEU A 271 29.12 17.06 -5.19
CA LEU A 271 28.54 18.32 -5.67
C LEU A 271 27.88 19.14 -4.56
N TYR A 272 27.21 18.46 -3.64
CA TYR A 272 26.47 19.07 -2.54
C TYR A 272 27.02 18.56 -1.22
N THR A 273 28.03 19.24 -0.69
CA THR A 273 28.65 18.90 0.60
C THR A 273 27.66 19.01 1.76
N VAL A 274 26.72 19.95 1.68
CA VAL A 274 25.60 20.10 2.61
C VAL A 274 24.31 20.20 1.77
N PRO A 275 23.66 19.06 1.44
CA PRO A 275 22.45 19.08 0.63
C PRO A 275 21.26 19.66 1.40
N ASP A 276 20.33 20.27 0.68
CA ASP A 276 19.06 20.74 1.22
C ASP A 276 18.26 19.56 1.78
N PRO A 277 17.36 19.76 2.77
CA PRO A 277 16.61 18.67 3.40
C PRO A 277 15.96 17.69 2.42
N VAL A 278 15.40 18.22 1.33
CA VAL A 278 14.73 17.42 0.29
C VAL A 278 15.66 16.43 -0.41
N LEU A 279 16.93 16.76 -0.60
CA LEU A 279 17.94 15.88 -1.20
C LEU A 279 18.68 15.06 -0.13
N ALA A 280 18.91 15.65 1.05
CA ALA A 280 19.60 15.00 2.15
C ALA A 280 18.90 13.70 2.59
N LEU A 281 17.57 13.69 2.64
CA LEU A 281 16.79 12.52 3.05
C LEU A 281 16.99 11.29 2.13
N PRO A 282 16.76 11.36 0.80
CA PRO A 282 17.01 10.22 -0.09
C PRO A 282 18.48 9.82 -0.18
N VAL A 283 19.42 10.77 -0.09
CA VAL A 283 20.86 10.48 0.00
C VAL A 283 21.19 9.70 1.27
N GLY A 284 20.70 10.17 2.43
CA GLY A 284 20.87 9.52 3.72
C GLY A 284 20.29 8.10 3.75
N LYS A 285 19.09 7.91 3.18
CA LYS A 285 18.45 6.59 3.02
C LYS A 285 19.32 5.64 2.18
N SER A 286 19.83 6.13 1.05
CA SER A 286 20.69 5.36 0.15
C SER A 286 21.99 4.91 0.82
N LEU A 287 22.62 5.79 1.60
CA LEU A 287 23.82 5.47 2.38
C LEU A 287 23.51 4.46 3.49
N ALA A 288 22.41 4.65 4.23
CA ALA A 288 22.03 3.77 5.32
C ALA A 288 21.67 2.35 4.84
N ASN A 289 21.02 2.22 3.69
CA ASN A 289 20.73 0.91 3.06
C ASN A 289 22.00 0.13 2.72
N ARG A 290 23.13 0.82 2.52
CA ARG A 290 24.45 0.23 2.26
C ARG A 290 25.34 0.18 3.51
N TYR A 291 24.73 0.19 4.70
CA TYR A 291 25.39 0.15 6.01
C TYR A 291 26.36 1.32 6.27
N LYS A 292 26.28 2.43 5.52
CA LYS A 292 27.06 3.66 5.74
C LYS A 292 26.35 4.59 6.73
N HIS A 293 25.87 4.05 7.85
CA HIS A 293 25.05 4.79 8.83
C HIS A 293 25.72 6.06 9.36
N ARG A 294 27.04 6.04 9.60
CA ARG A 294 27.76 7.23 10.10
C ARG A 294 27.72 8.39 9.11
N GLN A 295 28.00 8.11 7.83
CA GLN A 295 27.95 9.12 6.77
C GLN A 295 26.51 9.63 6.54
N ALA A 296 25.53 8.72 6.58
CA ALA A 296 24.12 9.08 6.50
C ALA A 296 23.73 10.05 7.63
N ILE A 297 24.08 9.73 8.88
CA ILE A 297 23.80 10.59 10.04
C ILE A 297 24.47 11.95 9.90
N GLU A 298 25.73 11.99 9.46
CA GLU A 298 26.48 13.24 9.30
C GLU A 298 25.79 14.19 8.31
N ILE A 299 25.48 13.71 7.10
CA ILE A 299 24.79 14.50 6.06
C ILE A 299 23.41 14.97 6.53
N LEU A 300 22.64 14.06 7.13
CA LEU A 300 21.29 14.35 7.61
C LEU A 300 21.30 15.40 8.73
N LYS A 301 22.21 15.29 9.68
CA LYS A 301 22.35 16.27 10.77
C LYS A 301 22.78 17.63 10.26
N GLN A 302 23.82 17.69 9.41
CA GLN A 302 24.28 18.95 8.82
C GLN A 302 23.17 19.67 8.03
N SER A 303 22.37 18.92 7.28
CA SER A 303 21.23 19.45 6.53
C SER A 303 20.13 20.02 7.46
N ALA A 304 19.74 19.26 8.50
CA ALA A 304 18.75 19.72 9.47
C ALA A 304 19.22 20.96 10.26
N ASP A 305 20.47 20.95 10.73
CA ASP A 305 21.05 22.05 11.50
C ASP A 305 21.14 23.34 10.66
N THR A 306 21.49 23.22 9.38
CA THR A 306 21.55 24.36 8.44
C THR A 306 20.16 24.95 8.20
N PHE A 307 19.14 24.10 8.01
CA PHE A 307 17.76 24.55 7.84
C PHE A 307 17.24 25.33 9.05
N GLU A 308 17.45 24.80 10.27
CA GLU A 308 17.00 25.44 11.50
C GLU A 308 17.66 26.81 11.77
N GLN A 309 18.89 27.01 11.26
CA GLN A 309 19.60 28.29 11.36
C GLN A 309 19.07 29.35 10.38
N LEU A 310 18.63 28.93 9.19
CA LEU A 310 18.21 29.84 8.11
C LEU A 310 16.73 30.22 8.20
N SER A 311 15.87 29.32 8.68
CA SER A 311 14.43 29.48 8.73
C SER A 311 13.93 29.16 10.14
N PRO A 312 13.84 30.15 11.08
CA PRO A 312 13.20 29.89 12.35
C PRO A 312 11.76 29.42 12.10
N PRO A 313 11.29 28.35 12.76
CA PRO A 313 9.99 27.76 12.43
C PRO A 313 8.87 28.79 12.60
N SER A 314 8.24 29.20 11.50
CA SER A 314 6.95 29.89 11.53
C SER A 314 5.85 28.85 11.71
N ASP A 315 4.70 29.24 12.26
CA ASP A 315 3.57 28.34 12.54
C ASP A 315 2.89 27.78 11.25
N GLN A 316 3.46 28.05 10.08
CA GLN A 316 2.98 27.55 8.80
C GLN A 316 3.67 26.24 8.46
N GLN A 317 2.89 25.16 8.33
CA GLN A 317 3.35 23.85 7.87
C GLN A 317 3.99 23.94 6.49
N THR A 318 5.29 24.20 6.44
CA THR A 318 6.07 24.12 5.21
C THR A 318 6.47 22.67 4.98
N LEU A 319 6.42 22.22 3.72
CA LEU A 319 6.88 20.90 3.28
C LEU A 319 8.31 20.59 3.80
N GLU A 320 9.11 21.63 3.96
CA GLU A 320 10.47 21.58 4.50
C GLU A 320 10.51 21.18 5.99
N MET A 321 9.59 21.69 6.83
CA MET A 321 9.51 21.26 8.25
C MET A 321 9.14 19.79 8.39
N VAL A 322 8.23 19.29 7.55
CA VAL A 322 7.90 17.86 7.52
C VAL A 322 9.13 17.04 7.12
N THR A 323 9.84 17.48 6.09
CA THR A 323 11.07 16.82 5.63
C THR A 323 12.14 16.79 6.73
N VAL A 324 12.35 17.88 7.47
CA VAL A 324 13.32 17.92 8.58
C VAL A 324 12.90 17.02 9.74
N SER A 325 11.60 16.91 10.02
CA SER A 325 11.08 15.93 10.98
C SER A 325 11.47 14.50 10.56
N GLU A 326 11.30 14.15 9.28
CA GLU A 326 11.71 12.85 8.73
C GLU A 326 13.22 12.61 8.81
N ILE A 327 14.02 13.65 8.55
CA ILE A 327 15.48 13.62 8.72
C ILE A 327 15.85 13.27 10.17
N LYS A 328 15.26 13.94 11.17
CA LYS A 328 15.57 13.66 12.59
C LYS A 328 15.15 12.25 13.00
N MET A 329 14.00 11.78 12.52
CA MET A 329 13.56 10.39 12.71
C MET A 329 14.55 9.39 12.08
N ALA A 330 15.05 9.66 10.87
CA ALA A 330 16.04 8.84 10.21
C ALA A 330 17.38 8.82 10.98
N VAL A 331 17.83 9.96 11.49
CA VAL A 331 19.04 10.07 12.34
C VAL A 331 18.92 9.20 13.59
N ALA A 332 17.78 9.27 14.29
CA ALA A 332 17.55 8.44 15.48
C ALA A 332 17.62 6.93 15.15
N ARG A 333 16.95 6.51 14.08
CA ARG A 333 16.94 5.11 13.61
C ARG A 333 18.31 4.63 13.15
N TYR A 334 19.08 5.46 12.45
CA TYR A 334 20.42 5.09 11.98
C TYR A 334 21.43 5.04 13.11
N THR A 335 21.30 5.92 14.11
CA THR A 335 22.13 5.87 15.33
C THR A 335 21.92 4.54 16.06
N ALA A 336 20.67 4.09 16.20
CA ALA A 336 20.33 2.80 16.80
C ALA A 336 20.86 1.57 16.03
N ARG A 337 21.28 1.73 14.77
CA ARG A 337 21.85 0.64 13.95
C ARG A 337 23.38 0.57 14.01
N ILE A 338 24.05 1.58 14.57
CA ILE A 338 25.50 1.57 14.72
C ILE A 338 25.88 0.62 15.85
N SER A 339 26.74 -0.35 15.56
CA SER A 339 27.39 -1.17 16.59
C SER A 339 28.42 -0.31 17.34
N PRO A 340 28.28 -0.11 18.65
CA PRO A 340 29.09 0.88 19.35
C PRO A 340 30.43 0.33 19.85
N GLY A 341 31.36 1.25 20.10
CA GLY A 341 32.59 0.97 20.85
C GLY A 341 32.35 0.82 22.37
N SER A 342 31.32 1.49 22.92
CA SER A 342 30.86 1.33 24.31
C SER A 342 29.32 1.31 24.38
N LYS A 343 28.74 0.39 25.17
CA LYS A 343 27.27 0.23 25.25
C LYS A 343 26.58 1.51 25.79
N GLU A 344 27.14 2.11 26.84
CA GLU A 344 26.52 3.23 27.57
C GLU A 344 26.48 4.56 26.80
N GLU A 345 27.56 4.92 26.10
CA GLU A 345 27.63 6.16 25.34
C GLU A 345 26.63 6.14 24.17
N ASN A 346 26.49 4.99 23.52
CA ASN A 346 25.56 4.81 22.42
C ASN A 346 24.10 4.86 22.86
N LEU A 347 23.78 4.35 24.06
CA LEU A 347 22.43 4.45 24.64
C LEU A 347 22.05 5.90 24.88
N LYS A 348 22.93 6.69 25.51
CA LYS A 348 22.71 8.12 25.74
C LYS A 348 22.50 8.88 24.43
N SER A 349 23.37 8.63 23.44
CA SER A 349 23.25 9.26 22.13
C SER A 349 21.95 8.84 21.41
N THR A 350 21.63 7.55 21.39
CA THR A 350 20.41 7.03 20.75
C THR A 350 19.17 7.64 21.38
N LYS A 351 19.05 7.59 22.71
CA LYS A 351 17.94 8.22 23.44
C LYS A 351 17.79 9.71 23.10
N SER A 352 18.90 10.46 23.12
CA SER A 352 18.89 11.89 22.78
C SER A 352 18.30 12.16 21.40
N HIS A 353 18.68 11.36 20.38
CA HIS A 353 18.18 11.54 19.02
C HIS A 353 16.69 11.16 18.88
N TYR A 354 16.22 10.11 19.57
CA TYR A 354 14.79 9.78 19.60
C TYR A 354 13.96 10.87 20.32
N ASP A 355 14.43 11.35 21.47
CA ASP A 355 13.76 12.42 22.22
C ASP A 355 13.71 13.73 21.42
N GLU A 356 14.76 14.04 20.65
CA GLU A 356 14.78 15.17 19.73
C GLU A 356 13.81 14.99 18.56
N ALA A 357 13.81 13.82 17.91
CA ALA A 357 12.91 13.52 16.79
C ALA A 357 11.43 13.61 17.21
N ILE A 358 11.07 13.07 18.38
CA ILE A 358 9.72 13.18 18.94
C ILE A 358 9.37 14.65 19.21
N ARG A 359 10.22 15.40 19.91
CA ARG A 359 9.97 16.83 20.20
C ARG A 359 9.78 17.64 18.92
N PHE A 360 10.60 17.39 17.90
CA PHE A 360 10.51 18.10 16.63
C PHE A 360 9.24 17.72 15.86
N TYR A 361 8.87 16.44 15.82
CA TYR A 361 7.63 15.97 15.21
C TYR A 361 6.40 16.66 15.82
N LEU A 362 6.29 16.66 17.14
CA LEU A 362 5.17 17.26 17.88
C LEU A 362 5.05 18.76 17.63
N ARG A 363 6.19 19.44 17.45
CA ARG A 363 6.23 20.86 17.11
C ARG A 363 5.85 21.12 15.65
N SER A 364 6.17 20.20 14.75
CA SER A 364 6.09 20.43 13.29
C SER A 364 4.77 20.01 12.67
N ILE A 365 4.03 19.10 13.31
CA ILE A 365 2.76 18.59 12.83
C ILE A 365 1.62 19.18 13.67
N PRO A 366 0.67 19.94 13.09
CA PRO A 366 -0.44 20.51 13.81
C PRO A 366 -1.29 19.45 14.45
N ASN A 367 -1.70 19.72 15.68
CA ASN A 367 -2.50 18.83 16.49
C ASN A 367 -1.83 17.48 16.81
N ALA A 368 -0.54 17.31 16.48
CA ALA A 368 0.18 16.13 16.89
C ALA A 368 0.39 16.10 18.41
N ASN A 369 0.24 14.92 18.99
CA ASN A 369 0.50 14.73 20.41
C ASN A 369 1.14 13.37 20.69
N LEU A 370 1.28 13.02 21.97
CA LEU A 370 1.96 11.81 22.41
C LEU A 370 1.19 10.51 22.14
N ALA A 371 -0.08 10.59 21.77
CA ALA A 371 -0.92 9.47 21.35
C ALA A 371 -0.81 9.18 19.84
N ASP A 372 -0.20 10.07 19.06
CA ASP A 372 -0.03 9.88 17.62
C ASP A 372 0.77 8.61 17.29
N LYS A 373 0.37 7.91 16.22
CA LYS A 373 1.03 6.69 15.73
C LYS A 373 2.55 6.86 15.57
N THR A 374 3.01 7.99 15.01
CA THR A 374 4.43 8.28 14.82
C THR A 374 5.18 8.43 16.14
N ALA A 375 4.66 9.21 17.09
CA ALA A 375 5.28 9.41 18.40
C ALA A 375 5.36 8.10 19.19
N MET A 376 4.27 7.32 19.18
CA MET A 376 4.24 6.01 19.83
C MET A 376 5.19 5.01 19.17
N THR A 377 5.31 5.02 17.84
CA THR A 377 6.24 4.16 17.10
C THR A 377 7.69 4.47 17.46
N LEU A 378 8.09 5.73 17.48
CA LEU A 378 9.46 6.14 17.84
C LEU A 378 9.84 5.72 19.26
N ARG A 379 8.91 5.85 20.22
CA ARG A 379 9.12 5.41 21.61
C ARG A 379 9.26 3.90 21.72
N ARG A 380 8.46 3.15 20.95
CA ARG A 380 8.56 1.69 20.89
C ARG A 380 9.89 1.25 20.28
N GLU A 381 10.32 1.89 19.19
CA GLU A 381 11.62 1.62 18.56
C GLU A 381 12.77 1.83 19.55
N LEU A 382 12.71 2.90 20.36
CA LEU A 382 13.67 3.15 21.43
C LEU A 382 13.63 2.06 22.51
N ALA A 383 12.45 1.68 22.99
CA ALA A 383 12.31 0.61 23.98
C ALA A 383 12.84 -0.74 23.46
N LYS A 384 12.55 -1.08 22.20
CA LYS A 384 13.08 -2.27 21.52
C LYS A 384 14.60 -2.23 21.41
N TYR A 385 15.17 -1.06 21.11
CA TYR A 385 16.62 -0.88 21.12
C TYR A 385 17.22 -1.16 22.50
N TYR A 386 16.64 -0.64 23.59
CA TYR A 386 17.10 -0.91 24.95
C TYR A 386 17.01 -2.41 25.31
N SER A 387 15.90 -3.07 24.97
CA SER A 387 15.69 -4.51 25.20
C SER A 387 16.74 -5.36 24.47
N ARG A 388 17.09 -4.99 23.23
CA ARG A 388 18.14 -5.67 22.43
C ARG A 388 19.53 -5.63 23.08
N PHE A 389 19.82 -4.63 23.91
CA PHE A 389 21.12 -4.47 24.59
C PHE A 389 21.10 -4.88 26.06
N ASP A 390 20.11 -5.69 26.46
CA ASP A 390 19.91 -6.23 27.81
C ASP A 390 19.51 -5.18 28.88
N PHE A 391 19.13 -3.97 28.46
CA PHE A 391 18.60 -2.92 29.35
C PHE A 391 17.09 -3.08 29.52
N TYR A 392 16.67 -4.28 29.95
CA TYR A 392 15.26 -4.69 29.94
C TYR A 392 14.39 -3.84 30.86
N LYS A 393 14.88 -3.46 32.05
CA LYS A 393 14.13 -2.62 32.99
C LYS A 393 13.83 -1.25 32.36
N ASP A 394 14.86 -0.60 31.83
CA ASP A 394 14.73 0.71 31.15
C ASP A 394 13.81 0.61 29.92
N ALA A 395 13.85 -0.49 29.17
CA ALA A 395 12.93 -0.74 28.07
C ALA A 395 11.46 -0.79 28.53
N MET A 396 11.18 -1.47 29.64
CA MET A 396 9.82 -1.52 30.21
C MET A 396 9.38 -0.18 30.79
N ASP A 397 10.30 0.58 31.41
CA ASP A 397 10.04 1.94 31.87
C ASP A 397 9.69 2.88 30.72
N LEU A 398 10.40 2.78 29.58
CA LEU A 398 10.07 3.50 28.36
C LEU A 398 8.69 3.11 27.81
N CYS A 399 8.35 1.82 27.82
CA CYS A 399 7.02 1.35 27.41
C CYS A 399 5.93 1.96 28.29
N ILE A 400 6.09 1.91 29.60
CA ILE A 400 5.10 2.44 30.55
C ILE A 400 4.96 3.95 30.38
N GLN A 401 6.07 4.69 30.31
CA GLN A 401 6.04 6.13 30.10
C GLN A 401 5.30 6.49 28.80
N ALA A 402 5.59 5.77 27.70
CA ALA A 402 4.95 6.02 26.42
C ALA A 402 3.43 5.80 26.47
N MET A 403 3.00 4.70 27.09
CA MET A 403 1.58 4.35 27.23
C MET A 403 0.85 5.34 28.15
N THR A 404 1.45 5.73 29.27
CA THR A 404 0.89 6.72 30.19
C THR A 404 0.78 8.10 29.53
N ASP A 405 1.83 8.55 28.85
CA ASP A 405 1.85 9.82 28.13
C ASP A 405 0.79 9.87 27.02
N ALA A 406 0.63 8.79 26.27
CA ALA A 406 -0.36 8.68 25.21
C ALA A 406 -1.79 8.79 25.77
N ASN A 407 -2.09 8.06 26.86
CA ASN A 407 -3.38 8.13 27.52
C ASN A 407 -3.65 9.55 28.09
N ASN A 408 -2.65 10.20 28.66
CA ASN A 408 -2.76 11.55 29.19
C ASN A 408 -2.93 12.63 28.11
N ALA A 409 -2.54 12.35 26.86
CA ALA A 409 -2.68 13.29 25.75
C ALA A 409 -4.13 13.48 25.29
N GLY A 410 -5.07 12.68 25.82
CA GLY A 410 -6.51 12.88 25.64
C GLY A 410 -7.03 12.61 24.22
N ARG A 411 -6.23 11.95 23.37
CA ARG A 411 -6.64 11.46 22.05
C ARG A 411 -6.67 9.95 22.02
N GLU A 412 -7.49 9.42 21.12
CA GLU A 412 -7.59 7.99 20.89
C GLU A 412 -6.29 7.44 20.32
N VAL A 413 -5.74 6.43 21.00
CA VAL A 413 -4.58 5.67 20.53
C VAL A 413 -5.07 4.53 19.63
N SER A 414 -4.40 4.31 18.49
CA SER A 414 -4.74 3.21 17.59
C SER A 414 -4.57 1.85 18.28
N LEU A 415 -5.51 0.92 18.06
CA LEU A 415 -5.41 -0.47 18.55
C LEU A 415 -4.11 -1.14 18.09
N GLU A 416 -3.67 -0.93 16.85
CA GLU A 416 -2.40 -1.44 16.33
C GLU A 416 -1.21 -1.05 17.23
N ALA A 417 -1.14 0.21 17.68
CA ALA A 417 -0.09 0.66 18.59
C ALA A 417 -0.12 -0.08 19.92
N TRP A 418 -1.29 -0.28 20.54
CA TRP A 418 -1.36 -1.05 21.79
C TRP A 418 -0.92 -2.51 21.62
N ARG A 419 -1.26 -3.12 20.48
CA ARG A 419 -0.88 -4.50 20.15
C ARG A 419 0.64 -4.60 20.05
N ASP A 420 1.22 -3.67 19.31
CA ASP A 420 2.66 -3.53 19.08
C ASP A 420 3.48 -3.37 20.37
N TYR A 421 2.96 -2.64 21.36
CA TYR A 421 3.57 -2.56 22.70
C TYR A 421 3.38 -3.86 23.49
N GLY A 422 2.17 -4.44 23.45
CA GLY A 422 1.85 -5.70 24.10
C GLY A 422 2.76 -6.85 23.65
N GLU A 423 3.05 -6.94 22.35
CA GLU A 423 3.98 -7.91 21.76
C GLU A 423 5.41 -7.73 22.26
N LEU A 424 5.94 -6.50 22.24
CA LEU A 424 7.29 -6.21 22.72
C LEU A 424 7.47 -6.54 24.21
N ILE A 425 6.47 -6.21 25.03
CA ILE A 425 6.47 -6.50 26.47
C ILE A 425 6.46 -8.02 26.70
N GLU A 426 5.62 -8.75 25.98
CA GLU A 426 5.50 -10.22 26.13
C GLU A 426 6.76 -10.94 25.64
N GLU A 427 7.36 -10.50 24.53
CA GLU A 427 8.65 -11.00 24.03
C GLU A 427 9.77 -10.78 25.07
N THR A 428 9.83 -9.57 25.65
CA THR A 428 10.83 -9.22 26.67
C THR A 428 10.64 -10.06 27.93
N LYS A 429 9.39 -10.23 28.38
CA LYS A 429 9.04 -11.04 29.55
C LYS A 429 9.43 -12.52 29.37
N LYS A 430 9.17 -13.11 28.20
CA LYS A 430 9.60 -14.48 27.85
C LYS A 430 11.12 -14.62 27.90
N THR A 431 11.83 -13.66 27.31
CA THR A 431 13.29 -13.61 27.30
C THR A 431 13.84 -13.57 28.73
N LEU A 432 13.34 -12.66 29.57
CA LEU A 432 13.71 -12.54 30.97
C LEU A 432 13.43 -13.82 31.77
N SER A 433 12.28 -14.47 31.53
CA SER A 433 11.93 -15.74 32.19
C SER A 433 12.96 -16.83 31.90
N HIS A 434 13.35 -16.99 30.63
CA HIS A 434 14.40 -17.93 30.24
C HIS A 434 15.74 -17.58 30.89
N LEU A 435 16.15 -16.30 30.85
CA LEU A 435 17.39 -15.84 31.47
C LEU A 435 17.46 -16.14 32.97
N ILE A 436 16.38 -15.84 33.70
CA ILE A 436 16.27 -16.08 35.14
C ILE A 436 16.37 -17.58 35.45
N ASN A 437 15.65 -18.41 34.70
CA ASN A 437 15.65 -19.87 34.90
C ASN A 437 17.02 -20.48 34.61
N ASP A 438 17.67 -20.06 33.51
CA ASP A 438 19.01 -20.52 33.14
C ASP A 438 20.03 -20.18 34.24
N ILE A 439 20.01 -18.94 34.75
CA ILE A 439 20.92 -18.51 35.83
C ILE A 439 20.66 -19.29 37.13
N LYS A 440 19.38 -19.54 37.47
CA LYS A 440 19.02 -20.34 38.65
C LYS A 440 19.50 -21.79 38.52
N GLU A 441 19.37 -22.39 37.34
CA GLU A 441 19.83 -23.76 37.08
C GLU A 441 21.36 -23.86 37.13
N ASP A 442 22.06 -22.93 36.47
CA ASP A 442 23.52 -22.83 36.51
C ASP A 442 24.03 -22.66 37.95
N LYS A 443 23.35 -21.83 38.75
CA LYS A 443 23.63 -21.65 40.18
C LYS A 443 23.45 -22.94 40.99
N LEU A 444 22.42 -23.72 40.72
CA LEU A 444 22.20 -25.02 41.35
C LEU A 444 23.30 -26.04 41.00
N LYS A 445 23.83 -25.97 39.78
CA LYS A 445 24.93 -26.82 39.30
C LYS A 445 26.32 -26.34 39.73
N GLY A 446 26.42 -25.17 40.37
CA GLY A 446 27.70 -24.56 40.74
C GLY A 446 28.51 -24.07 39.53
N VAL A 447 27.85 -23.78 38.41
CA VAL A 447 28.48 -23.28 37.18
C VAL A 447 28.17 -21.79 37.03
N GLU A 448 29.19 -20.95 36.90
CA GLU A 448 29.01 -19.52 36.58
C GLU A 448 29.50 -19.23 35.16
N ARG A 449 28.68 -18.54 34.37
CA ARG A 449 29.02 -18.15 33.00
C ARG A 449 29.40 -16.68 32.96
N SER A 450 30.52 -16.35 32.32
CA SER A 450 31.03 -14.97 32.23
C SER A 450 30.08 -13.95 31.61
N TRP A 451 29.15 -14.40 30.77
CA TRP A 451 28.17 -13.57 30.08
C TRP A 451 26.78 -13.58 30.76
N ARG A 452 26.63 -14.33 31.87
CA ARG A 452 25.46 -14.34 32.75
C ARG A 452 25.89 -14.60 34.21
N PRO A 453 26.55 -13.62 34.86
CA PRO A 453 26.94 -13.70 36.26
C PRO A 453 25.74 -13.95 37.17
N TRP A 454 25.93 -14.69 38.25
CA TRP A 454 24.85 -14.88 39.23
C TRP A 454 24.46 -13.57 39.93
N ALA A 455 25.40 -12.61 39.97
CA ALA A 455 25.20 -11.28 40.51
C ALA A 455 24.12 -10.47 39.76
N ASP A 456 23.84 -10.79 38.49
CA ASP A 456 22.87 -10.07 37.67
C ASP A 456 21.44 -10.60 37.85
N LEU A 457 21.26 -11.73 38.54
CA LEU A 457 19.95 -12.35 38.78
C LEU A 457 18.93 -11.37 39.40
N PRO A 458 19.25 -10.59 40.45
CA PRO A 458 18.30 -9.63 41.02
C PRO A 458 17.86 -8.57 40.01
N THR A 459 18.76 -8.14 39.12
CA THR A 459 18.47 -7.16 38.07
C THR A 459 17.49 -7.71 37.05
N PHE A 460 17.66 -8.97 36.62
CA PHE A 460 16.72 -9.62 35.71
C PHE A 460 15.36 -9.89 36.38
N GLU A 461 15.34 -10.29 37.66
CA GLU A 461 14.09 -10.47 38.42
C GLU A 461 13.33 -9.15 38.63
N GLU A 462 14.04 -8.05 38.83
CA GLU A 462 13.45 -6.71 38.86
C GLU A 462 12.88 -6.32 37.49
N ALA A 463 13.64 -6.51 36.41
CA ALA A 463 13.16 -6.24 35.05
C ALA A 463 11.93 -7.10 34.70
N TYR A 464 11.87 -8.35 35.15
CA TYR A 464 10.73 -9.24 34.92
C TYR A 464 9.48 -8.74 35.64
N ARG A 465 9.60 -8.31 36.91
CA ARG A 465 8.50 -7.68 37.63
C ARG A 465 8.01 -6.43 36.89
N ARG A 466 8.94 -5.62 36.39
CA ARG A 466 8.59 -4.42 35.62
C ARG A 466 7.86 -4.73 34.31
N ALA A 467 8.24 -5.83 33.63
CA ALA A 467 7.52 -6.30 32.45
C ALA A 467 6.10 -6.78 32.77
N VAL A 468 5.89 -7.38 33.95
CA VAL A 468 4.55 -7.72 34.44
C VAL A 468 3.70 -6.46 34.65
N ASP A 469 4.24 -5.44 35.34
CA ASP A 469 3.54 -4.15 35.52
C ASP A 469 3.19 -3.50 34.16
N ALA A 470 4.14 -3.51 33.21
CA ALA A 470 3.94 -2.96 31.88
C ALA A 470 2.83 -3.69 31.13
N LYS A 471 2.78 -5.03 31.25
CA LYS A 471 1.76 -5.85 30.60
C LYS A 471 0.38 -5.61 31.20
N GLU A 472 0.30 -5.50 32.51
CA GLU A 472 -0.94 -5.18 33.20
C GLU A 472 -1.49 -3.82 32.75
N LEU A 473 -0.64 -2.78 32.72
CA LEU A 473 -1.03 -1.47 32.21
C LEU A 473 -1.49 -1.55 30.75
N CYS A 474 -0.73 -2.24 29.89
CA CYS A 474 -1.09 -2.40 28.48
C CYS A 474 -2.45 -3.07 28.30
N ASN A 475 -2.75 -4.12 29.06
CA ASN A 475 -4.04 -4.81 29.00
C ASN A 475 -5.18 -3.91 29.50
N GLN A 476 -4.98 -3.19 30.62
CA GLN A 476 -5.98 -2.25 31.14
C GLN A 476 -6.34 -1.17 30.11
N GLN A 477 -5.32 -0.60 29.45
CA GLN A 477 -5.52 0.42 28.40
C GLN A 477 -6.18 -0.16 27.16
N TRP A 478 -5.74 -1.35 26.72
CA TRP A 478 -6.33 -2.09 25.61
C TRP A 478 -7.82 -2.34 25.83
N ASP A 479 -8.18 -2.90 26.98
CA ASP A 479 -9.57 -3.24 27.31
C ASP A 479 -10.43 -1.98 27.42
N SER A 480 -9.91 -0.91 28.01
CA SER A 480 -10.62 0.38 28.07
C SER A 480 -10.92 0.92 26.69
N HIS A 481 -9.95 0.95 25.77
CA HIS A 481 -10.15 1.46 24.41
C HIS A 481 -11.02 0.55 23.56
N ARG A 482 -10.85 -0.77 23.65
CA ARG A 482 -11.71 -1.76 23.00
C ARG A 482 -13.17 -1.57 23.40
N MET A 483 -13.45 -1.41 24.69
CA MET A 483 -14.80 -1.19 25.20
C MET A 483 -15.39 0.16 24.77
N THR A 484 -14.61 1.24 24.75
CA THR A 484 -15.05 2.54 24.24
C THR A 484 -15.41 2.48 22.76
N LYS A 485 -14.60 1.80 21.94
CA LYS A 485 -14.85 1.65 20.50
C LYS A 485 -16.07 0.77 20.22
N LEU A 486 -16.24 -0.32 20.98
CA LEU A 486 -17.44 -1.15 20.92
C LEU A 486 -18.70 -0.35 21.29
N ALA A 487 -18.65 0.44 22.37
CA ALA A 487 -19.75 1.29 22.79
C ALA A 487 -20.11 2.37 21.76
N ALA A 488 -19.10 3.00 21.13
CA ALA A 488 -19.32 3.96 20.06
C ALA A 488 -19.97 3.31 18.82
N THR A 489 -19.51 2.11 18.43
CA THR A 489 -20.09 1.35 17.32
C THR A 489 -21.56 0.99 17.59
N LEU A 490 -21.89 0.63 18.84
CA LEU A 490 -23.26 0.34 19.26
C LEU A 490 -24.17 1.58 19.36
N GLN A 491 -23.60 2.77 19.62
CA GLN A 491 -24.36 4.04 19.68
C GLN A 491 -24.66 4.64 18.29
N VAL A 492 -23.89 4.28 17.25
CA VAL A 492 -24.04 4.81 15.88
C VAL A 492 -25.10 4.04 15.06
N ILE A 493 -25.92 3.19 15.68
CA ILE A 493 -27.10 2.59 15.03
C ILE A 493 -28.36 3.42 15.37
N PRO A 494 -28.73 4.48 14.62
CA PRO A 494 -30.06 5.04 14.71
C PRO A 494 -31.03 4.08 14.02
N SER A 495 -31.82 3.35 14.82
CA SER A 495 -33.00 2.64 14.33
C SER A 495 -34.02 3.65 13.78
N THR A 496 -34.07 3.81 12.46
CA THR A 496 -35.29 4.30 11.80
C THR A 496 -36.16 3.09 11.46
N GLY A 497 -37.36 3.04 12.03
CA GLY A 497 -38.40 2.08 11.63
C GLY A 497 -38.74 1.05 12.70
N GLN A 498 -39.98 1.14 13.17
CA GLN A 498 -40.58 0.32 14.21
C GLN A 498 -40.63 -1.18 13.89
N GLY A 499 -40.35 -2.00 14.90
CA GLY A 499 -41.17 -3.16 15.25
C GLY A 499 -40.90 -4.47 14.50
N MET A 500 -39.96 -5.27 14.99
CA MET A 500 -40.16 -6.68 15.36
C MET A 500 -38.85 -7.26 15.91
N MET A 501 -38.93 -7.90 17.07
CA MET A 501 -37.85 -8.74 17.59
C MET A 501 -37.71 -9.96 16.66
N SER A 502 -36.73 -9.96 15.77
CA SER A 502 -36.29 -11.16 15.06
C SER A 502 -34.76 -11.21 15.00
N GLY A 503 -34.20 -12.21 15.68
CA GLY A 503 -32.89 -12.82 15.44
C GLY A 503 -31.71 -11.87 15.22
N LEU A 504 -30.83 -11.80 16.22
CA LEU A 504 -29.41 -11.49 16.03
C LEU A 504 -28.88 -12.26 14.81
N ARG A 505 -28.79 -11.60 13.66
CA ARG A 505 -27.99 -12.08 12.54
C ARG A 505 -26.53 -11.92 12.94
N LYS A 506 -25.84 -13.06 12.97
CA LYS A 506 -24.38 -13.16 12.99
C LYS A 506 -23.83 -12.64 11.65
N ASP A 507 -23.85 -11.33 11.44
CA ASP A 507 -23.17 -10.71 10.31
C ASP A 507 -21.97 -9.90 10.85
N SER A 508 -20.84 -10.61 10.88
CA SER A 508 -19.49 -10.20 10.45
C SER A 508 -18.79 -8.92 10.94
N VAL A 509 -19.21 -8.25 12.02
CA VAL A 509 -18.43 -7.09 12.55
C VAL A 509 -17.90 -7.31 13.98
N ILE A 510 -18.31 -8.39 14.66
CA ILE A 510 -17.95 -8.63 16.08
C ILE A 510 -16.75 -9.60 16.23
N GLU A 511 -16.44 -10.42 15.23
CA GLU A 511 -15.37 -11.42 15.36
C GLU A 511 -13.96 -10.80 15.33
N ASP A 512 -13.78 -9.61 14.75
CA ASP A 512 -12.53 -8.83 14.87
C ASP A 512 -12.34 -8.15 16.24
N TYR A 513 -13.35 -8.25 17.12
CA TYR A 513 -13.38 -7.61 18.43
C TYR A 513 -13.51 -8.60 19.59
N LEU A 514 -13.26 -9.90 19.38
CA LEU A 514 -13.11 -10.89 20.45
C LEU A 514 -11.64 -11.24 20.67
#